data_AF-A0A7V4Y301-F1
#
_entry.id   AF-A0A7V4Y301-F1
#
_cell.length_a   1.000
_cell.length_b   1.000
_cell.length_c   1.000
_cell.angle_alpha   90.00
_cell.angle_beta   90.00
_cell.angle_gamma   90.00
#
_symmetry.space_group_name_H-M   'P 1'
#
loop_
_entity.id
_entity.type
_entity.pdbx_description
1 polymer ?
#
loop_
_entity_poly.entity_id
_entity_poly.type
_entity_poly.pdbx_seq_one_letter_code
_entity_poly.pdbx_strand_id
1 'polypeptide(L)'
;VIEQLPLGQVLMQGLAGIFGGIAAAVIATGILPYLEHAFNITTPMKLLDYAKPNHPLLARLLLDAPGTYHHSVLVGNLAETSADVIGADPVVVRVGSYYHDIGKIKRPYFFVENQEGPENPHDKISPTLSTLIITSHIKDGVELCREYRLPRIIVDIVQQHHGTSLVSYFYKRATENEHSECIIEADFRYDGPRPQTKEAALIMLADACEAAVRSLGKPNVNRIEATVRRVIRERLHDGQLDDCSLTLRDLNIIGDVFIRVLSSMFHSRIEYPEDVPNLRELEKRRVKNGNCYKLSSGRDISDSSSGAACN
;
A
#
# COMPACT_ATOMS: atom_id res chain seq x y z
N VAL A 1 40.29 -48.14 -32.35
CA VAL A 1 39.74 -49.22 -31.52
C VAL A 1 39.12 -48.55 -30.31
N ILE A 2 37.80 -48.40 -30.28
CA ILE A 2 37.11 -47.93 -29.08
C ILE A 2 37.07 -49.15 -28.17
N GLU A 3 37.91 -49.18 -27.13
CA GLU A 3 37.80 -50.19 -26.08
C GLU A 3 36.38 -50.15 -25.55
N GLN A 4 35.66 -51.27 -25.66
CA GLN A 4 34.34 -51.39 -25.08
C GLN A 4 34.51 -51.38 -23.56
N LEU A 5 34.26 -50.21 -22.95
CA LEU A 5 34.21 -50.08 -21.49
C LEU A 5 33.23 -51.13 -20.95
N PRO A 6 33.61 -51.93 -19.93
CA PRO A 6 32.73 -52.93 -19.35
C PRO A 6 31.43 -52.28 -18.90
N LEU A 7 30.29 -52.82 -19.36
CA LEU A 7 28.96 -52.26 -19.04
C LEU A 7 28.75 -52.09 -17.51
N GLY A 8 29.32 -53.01 -16.71
CA GLY A 8 29.30 -52.92 -15.25
C GLY A 8 30.05 -51.71 -14.67
N GLN A 9 31.16 -51.28 -15.29
CA GLN A 9 31.90 -50.08 -14.85
C GLN A 9 31.12 -48.81 -15.19
N VAL A 10 30.52 -48.73 -16.38
CA VAL A 10 29.67 -47.60 -16.79
C VAL A 10 28.45 -47.48 -15.87
N LEU A 11 27.82 -48.62 -15.54
CA LEU A 11 26.67 -48.63 -14.62
C LEU A 11 27.06 -48.19 -13.20
N MET A 12 28.18 -48.68 -12.68
CA MET A 12 28.67 -48.32 -11.35
C MET A 12 29.04 -46.84 -11.25
N GLN A 13 29.72 -46.29 -12.27
CA GLN A 13 30.03 -44.86 -12.34
C GLN A 13 28.77 -43.99 -12.49
N GLY A 14 27.80 -44.45 -13.28
CA GLY A 14 26.50 -43.79 -13.40
C GLY A 14 25.75 -43.73 -12.07
N LEU A 15 25.70 -44.85 -11.34
CA LEU A 15 25.09 -44.91 -10.00
C LEU A 15 25.85 -44.03 -8.99
N ALA A 16 27.18 -44.06 -9.00
CA ALA A 16 27.99 -43.19 -8.15
C ALA A 16 27.78 -41.71 -8.48
N GLY A 17 27.60 -41.35 -9.75
CA GLY A 17 27.25 -40.00 -10.18
C GLY A 17 25.87 -39.56 -9.68
N ILE A 18 24.86 -40.43 -9.77
CA ILE A 18 23.52 -40.16 -9.24
C ILE A 18 23.58 -39.95 -7.71
N PHE A 19 24.21 -40.87 -6.99
CA PHE A 19 24.36 -40.75 -5.53
C PHE A 19 25.17 -39.53 -5.13
N GLY A 20 26.26 -39.24 -5.84
CA GLY A 20 27.09 -38.05 -5.62
C GLY A 20 26.31 -36.76 -5.86
N GLY A 21 25.49 -36.70 -6.90
CA GLY A 21 24.62 -35.56 -7.18
C GLY A 21 23.57 -35.34 -6.09
N ILE A 22 22.89 -36.41 -5.65
CA ILE A 22 21.91 -36.33 -4.54
C ILE A 22 22.61 -35.90 -3.25
N ALA A 23 23.74 -36.50 -2.91
CA ALA A 23 24.51 -36.15 -1.71
C ALA A 23 24.96 -34.69 -1.75
N ALA A 24 25.48 -34.21 -2.90
CA ALA A 24 25.87 -32.82 -3.07
C ALA A 24 24.69 -31.86 -2.89
N ALA A 25 23.51 -32.17 -3.43
CA ALA A 25 22.31 -31.35 -3.26
C ALA A 25 21.85 -31.29 -1.79
N VAL A 26 21.87 -32.42 -1.08
CA VAL A 26 21.52 -32.48 0.36
C VAL A 26 22.52 -31.69 1.19
N ILE A 27 23.82 -31.84 0.94
CA ILE A 27 24.88 -31.13 1.66
C ILE A 27 24.77 -29.61 1.40
N ALA A 28 24.62 -29.20 0.13
CA ALA A 28 24.49 -27.79 -0.22
C ALA A 28 23.25 -27.14 0.44
N THR A 29 22.10 -27.81 0.36
CA THR A 29 20.84 -27.32 0.97
C THR A 29 20.92 -27.32 2.50
N GLY A 30 21.59 -28.31 3.09
CA GLY A 30 21.77 -28.41 4.54
C GLY A 30 22.75 -27.38 5.11
N ILE A 31 23.79 -27.00 4.36
CA ILE A 31 24.77 -25.99 4.77
C ILE A 31 24.24 -24.56 4.58
N LEU A 32 23.34 -24.33 3.61
CA LEU A 32 22.84 -23.00 3.26
C LEU A 32 22.29 -22.19 4.47
N PRO A 33 21.44 -22.73 5.37
CA PRO A 33 20.96 -21.98 6.54
C PRO A 33 22.08 -21.50 7.47
N TYR A 34 23.16 -22.27 7.60
CA TYR A 34 24.31 -21.91 8.42
C TYR A 34 25.14 -20.81 7.77
N LEU A 35 25.33 -20.86 6.45
CA LEU A 35 25.98 -19.79 5.70
C LEU A 35 25.15 -18.49 5.74
N GLU A 36 23.84 -18.59 5.52
CA GLU A 36 22.93 -17.45 5.66
C GLU A 36 23.04 -16.79 7.03
N HIS A 37 23.08 -17.58 8.10
CA HIS A 37 23.22 -17.06 9.46
C HIS A 37 24.60 -16.45 9.70
N ALA A 38 25.68 -17.11 9.26
CA ALA A 38 27.05 -16.63 9.44
C ALA A 38 27.32 -15.32 8.68
N PHE A 39 26.74 -15.16 7.48
CA PHE A 39 26.92 -13.98 6.62
C PHE A 39 25.77 -12.97 6.71
N ASN A 40 24.75 -13.24 7.54
CA ASN A 40 23.54 -12.42 7.66
C ASN A 40 22.84 -12.17 6.31
N ILE A 41 22.92 -13.14 5.39
CA ILE A 41 22.30 -13.09 4.06
C ILE A 41 20.88 -13.62 4.21
N THR A 42 19.91 -12.83 3.78
CA THR A 42 18.50 -13.24 3.79
C THR A 42 18.10 -13.64 2.38
N THR A 43 17.77 -14.90 2.17
CA THR A 43 17.26 -15.36 0.88
C THR A 43 15.81 -14.90 0.67
N PRO A 44 15.37 -14.71 -0.60
CA PRO A 44 13.98 -14.34 -0.89
C PRO A 44 12.97 -15.31 -0.27
N MET A 45 13.27 -16.62 -0.31
CA MET A 45 12.40 -17.65 0.30
C MET A 45 12.21 -17.44 1.81
N LYS A 46 13.27 -17.08 2.52
CA LYS A 46 13.22 -16.79 3.95
C LYS A 46 12.48 -15.49 4.26
N LEU A 47 12.60 -14.47 3.40
CA LEU A 47 11.81 -13.24 3.52
C LEU A 47 10.31 -13.51 3.38
N LEU A 48 9.91 -14.43 2.48
CA LEU A 48 8.51 -14.80 2.30
C LEU A 48 7.87 -15.41 3.56
N ASP A 49 8.66 -16.01 4.45
CA ASP A 49 8.14 -16.49 5.73
C ASP A 49 7.66 -15.35 6.64
N TYR A 50 8.31 -14.19 6.58
CA TYR A 50 7.91 -12.98 7.31
C TYR A 50 6.71 -12.26 6.66
N ALA A 51 6.36 -12.60 5.41
CA ALA A 51 5.18 -12.06 4.73
C ALA A 51 3.86 -12.72 5.18
N LYS A 52 3.93 -13.84 5.91
CA LYS A 52 2.76 -14.62 6.28
C LYS A 52 1.95 -13.88 7.37
N PRO A 53 0.62 -13.69 7.19
CA PRO A 53 -0.22 -12.98 8.17
C PRO A 53 -0.23 -13.60 9.57
N ASN A 54 0.10 -14.89 9.69
CA ASN A 54 0.20 -15.59 10.97
C ASN A 54 1.55 -15.42 11.67
N HIS A 55 2.51 -14.68 11.09
CA HIS A 55 3.72 -14.31 11.78
C HIS A 55 3.36 -13.50 13.04
N PRO A 56 3.85 -13.84 14.25
CA PRO A 56 3.34 -13.28 15.50
C PRO A 56 3.33 -11.75 15.57
N LEU A 57 4.37 -11.09 15.04
CA LEU A 57 4.48 -9.64 15.05
C LEU A 57 3.49 -8.98 14.06
N LEU A 58 3.26 -9.60 12.91
CA LEU A 58 2.32 -9.08 11.91
C LEU A 58 0.87 -9.31 12.34
N ALA A 59 0.58 -10.46 12.96
CA ALA A 59 -0.70 -10.72 13.61
C ALA A 59 -0.99 -9.71 14.72
N ARG A 60 0.03 -9.34 15.51
CA ARG A 60 -0.09 -8.30 16.52
C ARG A 60 -0.38 -6.93 15.90
N LEU A 61 0.28 -6.57 14.79
CA LEU A 61 -0.03 -5.32 14.07
C LEU A 61 -1.51 -5.27 13.65
N LEU A 62 -2.02 -6.37 13.09
CA LEU A 62 -3.42 -6.47 12.68
C LEU A 62 -4.41 -6.29 13.84
N LEU A 63 -4.09 -6.82 15.03
CA LEU A 63 -4.96 -6.75 16.20
C LEU A 63 -4.85 -5.43 16.95
N ASP A 64 -3.63 -4.94 17.18
CA ASP A 64 -3.36 -3.78 18.03
C ASP A 64 -3.48 -2.45 17.24
N ALA A 65 -3.19 -2.44 15.94
CA ALA A 65 -3.22 -1.27 15.06
C ALA A 65 -3.73 -1.62 13.63
N PRO A 66 -5.01 -1.98 13.48
CA PRO A 66 -5.57 -2.48 12.23
C PRO A 66 -5.50 -1.48 11.08
N GLY A 67 -5.65 -0.18 11.36
CA GLY A 67 -5.51 0.88 10.36
C GLY A 67 -4.11 0.94 9.77
N THR A 68 -3.10 0.88 10.63
CA THR A 68 -1.69 0.78 10.22
C THR A 68 -1.42 -0.52 9.45
N TYR A 69 -2.01 -1.66 9.85
CA TYR A 69 -1.88 -2.90 9.08
C TYR A 69 -2.38 -2.74 7.63
N HIS A 70 -3.58 -2.18 7.47
CA HIS A 70 -4.16 -1.96 6.14
C HIS A 70 -3.34 -0.98 5.31
N HIS A 71 -2.85 0.10 5.94
CA HIS A 71 -1.90 1.03 5.33
C HIS A 71 -0.66 0.31 4.79
N SER A 72 0.04 -0.44 5.65
CA SER A 72 1.25 -1.18 5.30
C SER A 72 1.08 -2.16 4.14
N VAL A 73 -0.08 -2.84 4.06
CA VAL A 73 -0.39 -3.73 2.93
C VAL A 73 -0.57 -2.94 1.63
N LEU A 74 -1.23 -1.77 1.68
CA LEU A 74 -1.42 -0.92 0.51
C LEU A 74 -0.10 -0.32 0.02
N VAL A 75 0.75 0.15 0.93
CA VAL A 75 2.11 0.62 0.64
C VAL A 75 2.92 -0.51 0.00
N GLY A 76 2.83 -1.73 0.51
CA GLY A 76 3.48 -2.91 -0.05
C GLY A 76 3.08 -3.17 -1.50
N ASN A 77 1.77 -3.20 -1.79
CA ASN A 77 1.28 -3.40 -3.15
C ASN A 77 1.74 -2.30 -4.12
N LEU A 78 1.72 -1.05 -3.66
CA LEU A 78 2.13 0.12 -4.43
C LEU A 78 3.62 0.07 -4.77
N ALA A 79 4.46 -0.18 -3.77
CA ALA A 79 5.90 -0.22 -3.88
C ALA A 79 6.37 -1.45 -4.69
N GLU A 80 5.85 -2.65 -4.39
CA GLU A 80 6.21 -3.90 -5.09
C GLU A 80 5.97 -3.80 -6.60
N THR A 81 4.87 -3.17 -7.02
CA THR A 81 4.54 -2.97 -8.45
C THR A 81 5.60 -2.14 -9.20
N SER A 82 6.35 -1.30 -8.49
CA SER A 82 7.42 -0.48 -9.07
C SER A 82 8.80 -1.13 -8.98
N ALA A 83 9.00 -2.05 -8.04
CA ALA A 83 10.30 -2.62 -7.69
C ALA A 83 10.96 -3.34 -8.88
N ASP A 84 10.20 -4.22 -9.55
CA ASP A 84 10.69 -5.00 -10.70
C ASP A 84 11.17 -4.09 -11.85
N VAL A 85 10.46 -3.00 -12.10
CA VAL A 85 10.72 -2.11 -13.25
C VAL A 85 12.00 -1.29 -13.05
N ILE A 86 12.36 -0.97 -11.80
CA ILE A 86 13.54 -0.17 -11.46
C ILE A 86 14.74 -1.01 -11.01
N GLY A 87 14.61 -2.35 -11.05
CA GLY A 87 15.63 -3.30 -10.64
C GLY A 87 15.89 -3.32 -9.13
N ALA A 88 14.86 -3.09 -8.32
CA ALA A 88 14.87 -3.32 -6.88
C ALA A 88 14.26 -4.69 -6.55
N ASP A 89 14.55 -5.26 -5.37
CA ASP A 89 14.00 -6.56 -4.97
C ASP A 89 12.52 -6.44 -4.53
N PRO A 90 11.56 -7.00 -5.28
CA PRO A 90 10.13 -6.91 -4.96
C PRO A 90 9.76 -7.60 -3.64
N VAL A 91 10.44 -8.69 -3.28
CA VAL A 91 10.17 -9.44 -2.05
C VAL A 91 10.61 -8.64 -0.84
N VAL A 92 11.79 -8.02 -0.91
CA VAL A 92 12.27 -7.10 0.13
C VAL A 92 11.31 -5.93 0.29
N VAL A 93 10.87 -5.32 -0.81
CA VAL A 93 9.96 -4.17 -0.80
C VAL A 93 8.62 -4.55 -0.15
N ARG A 94 8.02 -5.66 -0.56
CA ARG A 94 6.75 -6.12 -0.01
C ARG A 94 6.85 -6.41 1.48
N VAL A 95 7.83 -7.23 1.88
CA VAL A 95 7.99 -7.62 3.29
C VAL A 95 8.39 -6.41 4.14
N GLY A 96 9.31 -5.58 3.66
CA GLY A 96 9.70 -4.33 4.31
C GLY A 96 8.51 -3.41 4.56
N SER A 97 7.63 -3.27 3.57
CA SER A 97 6.42 -2.45 3.70
C SER A 97 5.46 -2.97 4.78
N TYR A 98 5.35 -4.29 4.97
CA TYR A 98 4.50 -4.84 6.03
C TYR A 98 4.94 -4.46 7.44
N TYR A 99 6.24 -4.24 7.63
CA TYR A 99 6.82 -3.95 8.93
C TYR A 99 7.25 -2.49 9.12
N HIS A 100 7.31 -1.66 8.08
CA HIS A 100 7.89 -0.30 8.14
C HIS A 100 7.35 0.52 9.33
N ASP A 101 6.04 0.39 9.58
CA ASP A 101 5.30 1.11 10.62
C ASP A 101 5.07 0.31 11.92
N ILE A 102 5.75 -0.82 12.13
CA ILE A 102 5.45 -1.76 13.22
C ILE A 102 5.54 -1.14 14.62
N GLY A 103 6.34 -0.08 14.79
CA GLY A 103 6.45 0.63 16.06
C GLY A 103 5.16 1.33 16.50
N LYS A 104 4.23 1.62 15.58
CA LYS A 104 2.94 2.24 15.88
C LYS A 104 2.09 1.40 16.84
N ILE A 105 2.34 0.08 16.92
CA ILE A 105 1.73 -0.84 17.91
C ILE A 105 1.86 -0.32 19.35
N LYS A 106 2.95 0.36 19.70
CA LYS A 106 3.16 0.83 21.08
C LYS A 106 2.14 1.89 21.50
N ARG A 107 1.68 2.73 20.56
CA ARG A 107 0.77 3.86 20.82
C ARG A 107 -0.21 4.09 19.66
N PRO A 108 -1.07 3.12 19.31
CA PRO A 108 -1.86 3.16 18.07
C PRO A 108 -2.77 4.39 17.98
N TYR A 109 -3.35 4.79 19.12
CA TYR A 109 -4.29 5.92 19.23
C TYR A 109 -3.70 7.27 18.76
N PHE A 110 -2.38 7.44 18.75
CA PHE A 110 -1.73 8.66 18.25
C PHE A 110 -1.55 8.70 16.73
N PHE A 111 -1.91 7.63 16.01
CA PHE A 111 -1.80 7.57 14.55
C PHE A 111 -3.19 7.61 13.93
N VAL A 112 -3.41 8.58 13.02
CA VAL A 112 -4.74 8.94 12.50
C VAL A 112 -5.46 7.76 11.84
N GLU A 113 -4.73 6.86 11.21
CA GLU A 113 -5.29 5.67 10.56
C GLU A 113 -5.92 4.68 11.56
N ASN A 114 -5.58 4.75 12.85
CA ASN A 114 -6.14 3.89 13.90
C ASN A 114 -7.17 4.63 14.79
N GLN A 115 -7.53 5.88 14.49
CA GLN A 115 -8.48 6.64 15.29
C GLN A 115 -9.92 6.37 14.83
N GLU A 116 -10.79 5.91 15.74
CA GLU A 116 -12.19 5.58 15.44
C GLU A 116 -13.18 6.74 15.77
N GLY A 117 -12.69 7.88 16.28
CA GLY A 117 -13.53 8.99 16.75
C GLY A 117 -13.03 10.37 16.28
N PRO A 118 -13.83 11.44 16.49
CA PRO A 118 -13.50 12.79 16.03
C PRO A 118 -12.42 13.47 16.88
N GLU A 119 -12.12 12.96 18.08
CA GLU A 119 -11.10 13.53 18.96
C GLU A 119 -9.69 13.05 18.57
N ASN A 120 -8.84 13.99 18.15
CA ASN A 120 -7.43 13.73 17.92
C ASN A 120 -6.62 14.00 19.20
N PRO A 121 -5.89 13.01 19.77
CA PRO A 121 -5.10 13.21 20.98
C PRO A 121 -4.04 14.31 20.83
N HIS A 122 -3.57 14.58 19.61
CA HIS A 122 -2.60 15.63 19.32
C HIS A 122 -3.13 17.04 19.57
N ASP A 123 -4.45 17.24 19.67
CA ASP A 123 -5.03 18.55 19.97
C ASP A 123 -4.79 18.95 21.43
N LYS A 124 -4.62 17.96 22.32
CA LYS A 124 -4.49 18.14 23.78
C LYS A 124 -3.04 18.22 24.26
N ILE A 125 -2.06 18.15 23.37
CA ILE A 125 -0.63 18.14 23.69
C ILE A 125 0.16 19.13 22.83
N SER A 126 1.39 19.45 23.26
CA SER A 126 2.25 20.38 22.51
C SER A 126 2.71 19.76 21.16
N PRO A 127 3.02 20.60 20.15
CA PRO A 127 3.58 20.12 18.89
C PRO A 127 4.91 19.37 19.06
N THR A 128 5.76 19.80 19.99
CA THR A 128 7.02 19.11 20.31
C THR A 128 6.77 17.71 20.88
N LEU A 129 5.84 17.57 21.82
CA LEU A 129 5.49 16.26 22.38
C LEU A 129 4.85 15.36 21.31
N SER A 130 3.99 15.93 20.46
CA SER A 130 3.40 15.22 19.32
C SER A 130 4.46 14.68 18.39
N THR A 131 5.45 15.50 18.07
CA THR A 131 6.57 15.12 17.18
C THR A 131 7.42 14.02 17.81
N LEU A 132 7.69 14.09 19.12
CA LEU A 132 8.39 13.02 19.84
C LEU A 132 7.63 11.70 19.78
N ILE A 133 6.30 11.70 19.98
CA ILE A 133 5.47 10.50 19.91
C ILE A 133 5.46 9.92 18.49
N ILE A 134 5.29 10.76 17.48
CA ILE A 134 5.29 10.32 16.09
C ILE A 134 6.65 9.76 15.72
N THR A 135 7.75 10.47 15.97
CA THR A 135 9.10 10.00 15.59
C THR A 135 9.55 8.77 16.38
N SER A 136 9.03 8.53 17.60
CA SER A 136 9.43 7.37 18.40
C SER A 136 9.07 6.03 17.77
N HIS A 137 8.07 5.98 16.87
CA HIS A 137 7.67 4.72 16.23
C HIS A 137 8.82 4.06 15.46
N ILE A 138 9.81 4.84 15.01
CA ILE A 138 11.01 4.29 14.38
C ILE A 138 11.83 3.46 15.38
N LYS A 139 12.14 4.06 16.54
CA LYS A 139 12.93 3.39 17.60
C LYS A 139 12.17 2.20 18.18
N ASP A 140 10.88 2.38 18.44
CA ASP A 140 9.98 1.34 18.92
C ASP A 140 9.87 0.19 17.91
N GLY A 141 9.82 0.51 16.61
CA GLY A 141 9.76 -0.47 15.53
C GLY A 141 11.04 -1.28 15.43
N VAL A 142 12.21 -0.62 15.47
CA VAL A 142 13.52 -1.29 15.48
C VAL A 142 13.66 -2.23 16.69
N GLU A 143 13.20 -1.82 17.87
CA GLU A 143 13.19 -2.66 19.08
C GLU A 143 12.33 -3.92 18.86
N LEU A 144 11.09 -3.75 18.38
CA LEU A 144 10.19 -4.87 18.08
C LEU A 144 10.79 -5.81 17.02
N CYS A 145 11.37 -5.27 15.95
CA CYS A 145 12.03 -6.10 14.94
C CYS A 145 13.16 -6.94 15.54
N ARG A 146 13.95 -6.40 16.48
CA ARG A 146 15.01 -7.13 17.17
C ARG A 146 14.46 -8.20 18.12
N GLU A 147 13.42 -7.87 18.89
CA GLU A 147 12.75 -8.81 19.80
C GLU A 147 12.24 -10.06 19.05
N TYR A 148 11.62 -9.84 17.89
CA TYR A 148 11.07 -10.91 17.04
C TYR A 148 12.09 -11.47 16.03
N ARG A 149 13.36 -11.07 16.12
CA ARG A 149 14.48 -11.58 15.28
C ARG A 149 14.21 -11.44 13.78
N LEU A 150 13.69 -10.28 13.37
CA LEU A 150 13.53 -9.96 11.96
C LEU A 150 14.90 -9.76 11.31
N PRO A 151 15.03 -10.05 10.01
CA PRO A 151 16.29 -9.89 9.30
C PRO A 151 16.71 -8.42 9.25
N ARG A 152 18.03 -8.17 9.24
CA ARG A 152 18.58 -6.81 9.27
C ARG A 152 18.03 -5.91 8.17
N ILE A 153 17.82 -6.45 6.96
CA ILE A 153 17.27 -5.68 5.84
C ILE A 153 15.89 -5.09 6.13
N ILE A 154 15.06 -5.77 6.93
CA ILE A 154 13.74 -5.27 7.35
C ILE A 154 13.88 -4.24 8.46
N VAL A 155 14.78 -4.50 9.43
CA VAL A 155 15.11 -3.53 10.50
C VAL A 155 15.59 -2.21 9.90
N ASP A 156 16.46 -2.27 8.89
CA ASP A 156 17.02 -1.12 8.21
C ASP A 156 15.92 -0.32 7.48
N ILE A 157 14.96 -0.99 6.82
CA ILE A 157 13.79 -0.35 6.20
C ILE A 157 12.93 0.37 7.25
N VAL A 158 12.62 -0.30 8.37
CA VAL A 158 11.87 0.31 9.48
C VAL A 158 12.58 1.57 9.98
N GLN A 159 13.90 1.52 10.09
CA GLN A 159 14.68 2.67 10.54
C GLN A 159 14.69 3.84 9.52
N GLN A 160 14.75 3.52 8.22
CA GLN A 160 15.08 4.47 7.16
C GLN A 160 13.87 5.04 6.41
N HIS A 161 12.68 4.45 6.53
CA HIS A 161 11.56 4.77 5.64
C HIS A 161 11.07 6.22 5.72
N HIS A 162 11.36 6.95 6.80
CA HIS A 162 11.13 8.40 6.88
C HIS A 162 12.40 9.26 6.71
N GLY A 163 13.57 8.63 6.65
CA GLY A 163 14.86 9.30 6.52
C GLY A 163 15.04 10.38 7.58
N THR A 164 15.41 11.58 7.15
CA THR A 164 15.57 12.76 8.00
C THR A 164 14.48 13.81 7.74
N SER A 165 13.31 13.36 7.28
CA SER A 165 12.25 14.26 6.85
C SER A 165 11.65 15.07 8.00
N LEU A 166 11.07 16.22 7.66
CA LEU A 166 10.42 17.11 8.60
C LEU A 166 9.00 16.65 8.91
N VAL A 167 8.64 16.59 10.20
CA VAL A 167 7.26 16.42 10.67
C VAL A 167 6.52 17.76 10.53
N SER A 168 6.24 18.10 9.27
CA SER A 168 5.87 19.46 8.82
C SER A 168 4.62 20.03 9.48
N TYR A 169 3.60 19.20 9.76
CA TYR A 169 2.36 19.63 10.39
C TYR A 169 2.62 20.21 11.79
N PHE A 170 3.35 19.48 12.64
CA PHE A 170 3.65 19.94 14.00
C PHE A 170 4.69 21.05 14.03
N TYR A 171 5.67 21.03 13.10
CA TYR A 171 6.59 22.14 12.94
C TYR A 171 5.84 23.45 12.63
N LYS A 172 4.94 23.42 11.63
CA LYS A 172 4.12 24.57 11.27
C LYS A 172 3.28 25.06 12.45
N ARG A 173 2.58 24.14 13.13
CA ARG A 173 1.78 24.46 14.33
C ARG A 173 2.63 25.05 15.46
N ALA A 174 3.90 24.64 15.60
CA ALA A 174 4.82 25.22 16.58
C ALA A 174 5.21 26.66 16.21
N THR A 175 5.50 26.90 14.92
CA THR A 175 5.91 28.22 14.40
C THR A 175 4.78 29.26 14.35
N GLU A 176 3.51 28.83 14.38
CA GLU A 176 2.34 29.71 14.40
C GLU A 176 2.05 30.33 15.78
N ASN A 177 2.70 29.86 16.86
CA ASN A 177 2.56 30.43 18.20
C ASN A 177 3.56 31.58 18.45
N GLU A 178 3.31 32.40 19.48
CA GLU A 178 4.02 33.66 19.81
C GLU A 178 5.55 33.55 20.08
N HIS A 179 6.16 32.36 19.98
CA HIS A 179 7.58 32.11 20.27
C HIS A 179 8.33 31.46 19.08
N SER A 180 7.92 31.77 17.85
CA SER A 180 8.48 31.20 16.60
C SER A 180 10.01 31.28 16.51
N GLU A 181 10.62 32.34 17.06
CA GLU A 181 12.09 32.57 17.04
C GLU A 181 12.90 31.54 17.85
N CYS A 182 12.26 30.80 18.76
CA CYS A 182 12.91 29.77 19.58
C CYS A 182 12.74 28.34 19.03
N ILE A 183 12.05 28.16 17.89
CA ILE A 183 11.75 26.84 17.33
C ILE A 183 12.92 26.37 16.45
N ILE A 184 13.51 25.23 16.80
CA ILE A 184 14.60 24.61 16.05
C ILE A 184 14.00 23.54 15.12
N GLU A 185 14.17 23.69 13.80
CA GLU A 185 13.64 22.74 12.81
C GLU A 185 14.15 21.30 13.04
N ALA A 186 15.40 21.15 13.49
CA ALA A 186 16.01 19.86 13.79
C ALA A 186 15.22 19.04 14.83
N ASP A 187 14.56 19.69 15.80
CA ASP A 187 13.75 19.02 16.82
C ASP A 187 12.46 18.41 16.24
N PHE A 188 12.12 18.75 15.00
CA PHE A 188 10.94 18.26 14.28
C PHE A 188 11.27 17.30 13.15
N ARG A 189 12.54 16.90 13.00
CA ARG A 189 12.97 15.94 11.97
C ARG A 189 13.13 14.54 12.56
N TYR A 190 12.99 13.54 11.71
CA TYR A 190 13.38 12.17 12.06
C TYR A 190 14.91 12.07 12.19
N ASP A 191 15.38 11.22 13.10
CA ASP A 191 16.81 10.99 13.35
C ASP A 191 17.55 10.32 12.17
N GLY A 192 16.82 9.64 11.29
CA GLY A 192 17.37 8.89 10.17
C GLY A 192 17.99 7.53 10.54
N PRO A 193 18.88 6.99 9.68
CA PRO A 193 19.48 7.64 8.51
C PRO A 193 18.54 7.72 7.30
N ARG A 194 18.95 8.46 6.26
CA ARG A 194 18.28 8.46 4.95
C ARG A 194 18.30 7.05 4.33
N PRO A 195 17.36 6.73 3.42
CA PRO A 195 17.40 5.49 2.65
C PRO A 195 18.77 5.21 2.04
N GLN A 196 19.31 4.03 2.35
CA GLN A 196 20.61 3.57 1.83
C GLN A 196 20.46 2.64 0.62
N THR A 197 19.23 2.19 0.32
CA THR A 197 18.93 1.28 -0.79
C THR A 197 17.73 1.75 -1.61
N LYS A 198 17.59 1.22 -2.83
CA LYS A 198 16.43 1.52 -3.69
C LYS A 198 15.12 1.08 -3.05
N GLU A 199 15.13 -0.05 -2.36
CA GLU A 199 13.97 -0.64 -1.68
C GLU A 199 13.47 0.28 -0.56
N ALA A 200 14.37 0.72 0.33
CA ALA A 200 14.02 1.65 1.42
C ALA A 200 13.49 2.99 0.87
N ALA A 201 14.13 3.51 -0.17
CA ALA A 201 13.69 4.75 -0.82
C ALA A 201 12.34 4.60 -1.52
N LEU A 202 12.08 3.45 -2.15
CA LEU A 202 10.82 3.15 -2.80
C LEU A 202 9.68 3.06 -1.78
N ILE A 203 9.91 2.41 -0.63
CA ILE A 203 8.95 2.35 0.48
C ILE A 203 8.66 3.74 1.03
N MET A 204 9.70 4.57 1.25
CA MET A 204 9.53 5.97 1.66
C MET A 204 8.60 6.73 0.70
N LEU A 205 8.84 6.60 -0.61
CA LEU A 205 8.04 7.30 -1.61
C LEU A 205 6.61 6.78 -1.65
N ALA A 206 6.42 5.46 -1.55
CA ALA A 206 5.11 4.82 -1.54
C ALA A 206 4.29 5.26 -0.33
N ASP A 207 4.86 5.17 0.88
CA ASP A 207 4.24 5.62 2.13
C ASP A 207 3.79 7.09 2.05
N ALA A 208 4.70 7.98 1.67
CA ALA A 208 4.39 9.40 1.58
C ALA A 208 3.32 9.72 0.52
N CYS A 209 3.33 9.02 -0.62
CA CYS A 209 2.36 9.22 -1.69
C CYS A 209 0.99 8.66 -1.33
N GLU A 210 0.93 7.48 -0.71
CA GLU A 210 -0.29 6.86 -0.21
C GLU A 210 -0.97 7.78 0.80
N ALA A 211 -0.24 8.20 1.85
CA ALA A 211 -0.77 9.04 2.91
C ALA A 211 -1.24 10.41 2.37
N ALA A 212 -0.48 11.02 1.45
CA ALA A 212 -0.85 12.28 0.84
C ALA A 212 -2.13 12.15 -0.02
N VAL A 213 -2.26 11.09 -0.82
CA VAL A 213 -3.45 10.87 -1.64
C VAL A 213 -4.67 10.51 -0.81
N ARG A 214 -4.51 9.68 0.23
CA ARG A 214 -5.58 9.35 1.19
C ARG A 214 -6.15 10.58 1.88
N SER A 215 -5.33 11.59 2.13
CA SER A 215 -5.76 12.86 2.74
C SER A 215 -6.53 13.79 1.79
N LEU A 216 -6.61 13.48 0.49
CA LEU A 216 -7.36 14.30 -0.47
C LEU A 216 -8.87 14.15 -0.25
N GLY A 217 -9.56 15.25 0.05
CA GLY A 217 -11.02 15.21 0.27
C GLY A 217 -11.86 14.78 -0.95
N LYS A 218 -11.37 15.00 -2.18
CA LYS A 218 -11.98 14.52 -3.43
C LYS A 218 -10.89 14.09 -4.41
N PRO A 219 -10.46 12.82 -4.37
CA PRO A 219 -9.45 12.30 -5.28
C PRO A 219 -10.02 12.22 -6.71
N ASN A 220 -9.25 12.70 -7.67
CA ASN A 220 -9.45 12.43 -9.09
C ASN A 220 -8.07 12.24 -9.73
N VAL A 221 -8.02 11.65 -10.92
CA VAL A 221 -6.76 11.28 -11.59
C VAL A 221 -5.77 12.47 -11.64
N ASN A 222 -6.24 13.65 -12.05
CA ASN A 222 -5.38 14.85 -12.16
C ASN A 222 -4.83 15.32 -10.80
N ARG A 223 -5.64 15.26 -9.74
CA ARG A 223 -5.24 15.63 -8.38
C ARG A 223 -4.28 14.60 -7.78
N ILE A 224 -4.52 13.31 -8.04
CA ILE A 224 -3.62 12.22 -7.64
C ILE A 224 -2.27 12.42 -8.32
N GLU A 225 -2.26 12.64 -9.64
CA GLU A 225 -1.04 12.93 -10.40
C GLU A 225 -0.27 14.13 -9.83
N ALA A 226 -0.94 15.27 -9.67
CA ALA A 226 -0.30 16.45 -9.11
C ALA A 226 0.29 16.20 -7.71
N THR A 227 -0.41 15.41 -6.88
CA THR A 227 0.00 15.08 -5.52
C THR A 227 1.22 14.15 -5.51
N VAL A 228 1.18 13.04 -6.25
CA VAL A 228 2.29 12.08 -6.34
C VAL A 228 3.55 12.78 -6.86
N ARG A 229 3.44 13.52 -7.96
CA ARG A 229 4.58 14.25 -8.55
C ARG A 229 5.15 15.29 -7.59
N ARG A 230 4.31 15.97 -6.82
CA ARG A 230 4.73 16.94 -5.81
C ARG A 230 5.50 16.24 -4.68
N VAL A 231 4.95 15.17 -4.10
CA VAL A 231 5.59 14.43 -2.99
C VAL A 231 6.96 13.90 -3.41
N ILE A 232 7.09 13.29 -4.60
CA ILE A 232 8.38 12.81 -5.10
C ILE A 232 9.40 13.96 -5.22
N ARG A 233 8.97 15.12 -5.77
CA ARG A 233 9.84 16.30 -5.86
C ARG A 233 10.24 16.84 -4.48
N GLU A 234 9.32 16.88 -3.52
CA GLU A 234 9.62 17.32 -2.15
C GLU A 234 10.71 16.44 -1.51
N ARG A 235 10.63 15.11 -1.67
CA ARG A 235 11.67 14.19 -1.15
C ARG A 235 13.02 14.37 -1.84
N LEU A 236 13.00 14.59 -3.16
CA LEU A 236 14.21 14.89 -3.92
C LEU A 236 14.86 16.21 -3.49
N HIS A 237 14.07 17.27 -3.31
CA HIS A 237 14.59 18.58 -2.90
C HIS A 237 15.07 18.61 -1.44
N ASP A 238 14.48 17.82 -0.55
CA ASP A 238 14.92 17.64 0.85
C ASP A 238 16.14 16.70 0.99
N GLY A 239 16.75 16.28 -0.13
CA GLY A 239 17.95 15.42 -0.16
C GLY A 239 17.72 14.02 0.42
N GLN A 240 16.48 13.56 0.54
CA GLN A 240 16.17 12.26 1.18
C GLN A 240 16.66 11.07 0.35
N LEU A 241 16.98 11.28 -0.93
CA LEU A 241 17.35 10.23 -1.86
C LEU A 241 18.86 10.21 -2.17
N ASP A 242 19.66 11.07 -1.54
CA ASP A 242 21.08 11.28 -1.86
C ASP A 242 21.95 10.04 -1.59
N ASP A 243 21.57 9.23 -0.62
CA ASP A 243 22.35 8.08 -0.15
C ASP A 243 21.88 6.74 -0.77
N CYS A 244 20.98 6.79 -1.76
CA CYS A 244 20.47 5.61 -2.45
C CYS A 244 20.74 5.69 -3.96
N SER A 245 20.68 4.55 -4.65
CA SER A 245 20.99 4.45 -6.09
C SER A 245 19.77 4.65 -7.00
N LEU A 246 18.75 5.40 -6.57
CA LEU A 246 17.62 5.77 -7.44
C LEU A 246 18.04 6.85 -8.44
N THR A 247 17.74 6.62 -9.71
CA THR A 247 17.97 7.62 -10.77
C THR A 247 16.74 8.49 -10.99
N LEU A 248 16.90 9.66 -11.62
CA LEU A 248 15.75 10.49 -12.04
C LEU A 248 14.81 9.74 -13.00
N ARG A 249 15.34 8.79 -13.78
CA ARG A 249 14.53 7.91 -14.62
C ARG A 249 13.66 6.98 -13.77
N ASP A 250 14.23 6.40 -12.71
CA ASP A 250 13.48 5.55 -11.78
C ASP A 250 12.35 6.36 -11.12
N LEU A 251 12.60 7.61 -10.69
CA LEU A 251 11.57 8.46 -10.09
C LEU A 251 10.39 8.75 -11.02
N ASN A 252 10.65 8.93 -12.32
CA ASN A 252 9.58 9.11 -13.30
C ASN A 252 8.72 7.85 -13.43
N ILE A 253 9.36 6.68 -13.54
CA ILE A 253 8.70 5.38 -13.63
C ILE A 253 7.87 5.11 -12.36
N ILE A 254 8.46 5.31 -11.18
CA ILE A 254 7.79 5.15 -9.89
C ILE A 254 6.56 6.05 -9.83
N GLY A 255 6.70 7.32 -10.21
CA GLY A 255 5.58 8.25 -10.27
C GLY A 255 4.45 7.77 -11.18
N ASP A 256 4.75 7.30 -12.39
CA ASP A 256 3.76 6.78 -13.33
C ASP A 256 3.00 5.57 -12.77
N VAL A 257 3.74 4.62 -12.16
CA VAL A 257 3.15 3.44 -11.53
C VAL A 257 2.27 3.84 -10.36
N PHE A 258 2.74 4.74 -9.49
CA PHE A 258 1.98 5.17 -8.33
C PHE A 258 0.68 5.86 -8.72
N ILE A 259 0.72 6.74 -9.72
CA ILE A 259 -0.47 7.42 -10.24
C ILE A 259 -1.49 6.40 -10.73
N ARG A 260 -1.05 5.40 -11.51
CA ARG A 260 -1.94 4.35 -12.04
C ARG A 260 -2.57 3.53 -10.92
N VAL A 261 -1.78 3.04 -9.96
CA VAL A 261 -2.25 2.20 -8.86
C VAL A 261 -3.18 2.98 -7.93
N LEU A 262 -2.77 4.16 -7.46
CA LEU A 262 -3.57 5.01 -6.58
C LEU A 262 -4.87 5.46 -7.26
N SER A 263 -4.82 5.83 -8.55
CA SER A 263 -6.05 6.16 -9.29
C SER A 263 -7.03 4.99 -9.33
N SER A 264 -6.55 3.77 -9.52
CA SER A 264 -7.41 2.58 -9.52
C SER A 264 -8.05 2.30 -8.15
N MET A 265 -7.33 2.57 -7.06
CA MET A 265 -7.81 2.36 -5.69
C MET A 265 -8.83 3.41 -5.24
N PHE A 266 -8.62 4.66 -5.64
CA PHE A 266 -9.45 5.80 -5.23
C PHE A 266 -10.50 6.21 -6.28
N HIS A 267 -10.65 5.46 -7.37
CA HIS A 267 -11.83 5.59 -8.21
C HIS A 267 -13.06 5.18 -7.39
N SER A 268 -14.00 6.12 -7.23
CA SER A 268 -15.31 5.82 -6.66
C SER A 268 -15.88 4.62 -7.40
N ARG A 269 -16.23 3.54 -6.69
CA ARG A 269 -17.30 2.67 -7.19
C ARG A 269 -18.42 3.61 -7.57
N ILE A 270 -18.90 3.51 -8.81
CA ILE A 270 -20.10 4.22 -9.26
C ILE A 270 -21.15 4.00 -8.18
N GLU A 271 -21.54 5.05 -7.45
CA GLU A 271 -22.70 5.00 -6.58
C GLU A 271 -23.87 4.67 -7.51
N TYR A 272 -24.40 3.46 -7.38
CA TYR A 272 -25.68 3.17 -8.00
C TYR A 272 -26.67 4.17 -7.41
N PRO A 273 -27.40 4.93 -8.25
CA PRO A 273 -28.47 5.77 -7.74
C PRO A 273 -29.38 4.88 -6.87
N GLU A 274 -29.50 5.21 -5.59
CA GLU A 274 -30.45 4.58 -4.65
C GLU A 274 -31.89 4.66 -5.20
N ASP A 275 -32.14 5.57 -6.14
CA ASP A 275 -33.39 5.74 -6.87
C ASP A 275 -33.50 4.80 -8.07
N VAL A 276 -33.34 3.48 -7.87
CA VAL A 276 -34.05 2.53 -8.73
C VAL A 276 -35.45 2.43 -8.14
N PRO A 277 -36.49 3.06 -8.74
CA PRO A 277 -37.82 3.02 -8.17
C PRO A 277 -38.23 1.55 -8.03
N ASN A 278 -38.70 1.18 -6.84
CA ASN A 278 -39.26 -0.14 -6.56
C ASN A 278 -40.05 -0.62 -7.79
N LEU A 279 -39.68 -1.76 -8.39
CA LEU A 279 -40.35 -2.29 -9.58
C LEU A 279 -41.88 -2.41 -9.37
N ARG A 280 -42.31 -2.63 -8.12
CA ARG A 280 -43.72 -2.61 -7.68
C ARG A 280 -44.43 -1.25 -7.83
N GLU A 281 -43.70 -0.15 -7.76
CA GLU A 281 -44.24 1.21 -7.88
C GLU A 281 -44.38 1.62 -9.35
N LEU A 282 -43.46 1.17 -10.20
CA LEU A 282 -43.57 1.28 -11.67
C LEU A 282 -44.72 0.42 -12.21
N GLU A 283 -44.93 -0.79 -11.67
CA GLU A 283 -46.10 -1.64 -11.99
C GLU A 283 -47.41 -0.99 -11.55
N LYS A 284 -47.47 -0.42 -10.34
CA LYS A 284 -48.66 0.32 -9.86
C LYS A 284 -48.98 1.54 -10.73
N ARG A 285 -47.97 2.27 -11.23
CA ARG A 285 -48.18 3.40 -12.17
C ARG A 285 -48.65 2.91 -13.55
N ARG A 286 -48.17 1.76 -14.03
CA ARG A 286 -48.65 1.12 -15.27
C ARG A 286 -50.10 0.66 -15.16
N VAL A 287 -50.49 0.09 -14.01
CA VAL A 287 -51.88 -0.34 -13.75
C VAL A 287 -52.82 0.87 -13.60
N LYS A 288 -52.35 1.98 -13.00
CA LYS A 288 -53.16 3.22 -12.87
C LYS A 288 -53.45 3.90 -14.23
N ASN A 289 -52.53 3.83 -15.18
CA ASN A 289 -52.68 4.45 -16.51
C ASN A 289 -53.29 3.50 -17.56
N GLY A 290 -53.57 2.24 -17.20
CA GLY A 290 -54.08 1.22 -18.13
C GLY A 290 -55.60 1.19 -18.32
N ASN A 291 -56.37 2.09 -17.70
CA ASN A 291 -57.84 2.01 -17.67
C ASN A 291 -58.53 3.18 -18.39
N CYS A 292 -58.05 3.54 -19.57
CA CYS A 292 -58.73 4.51 -20.44
C CYS A 292 -58.94 3.99 -21.86
N TYR A 293 -59.52 2.81 -22.02
CA TYR A 293 -60.26 2.46 -23.25
C TYR A 293 -61.33 1.42 -22.93
N LYS A 294 -62.57 1.88 -22.66
CA LYS A 294 -63.80 1.17 -23.04
C LYS A 294 -65.03 2.09 -22.92
N LEU A 295 -65.48 2.52 -24.11
CA LEU A 295 -66.86 2.63 -24.57
C LEU A 295 -67.87 3.40 -23.71
N SER A 296 -68.19 4.64 -24.13
CA SER A 296 -69.52 5.22 -23.91
C SER A 296 -70.39 4.95 -25.15
N SER A 297 -71.29 3.98 -25.01
CA SER A 297 -72.36 3.65 -25.95
C SER A 297 -73.66 4.40 -25.60
N GLY A 298 -74.25 5.10 -26.58
CA GLY A 298 -75.63 5.60 -26.62
C GLY A 298 -75.93 6.76 -25.66
N ARG A 299 -76.78 7.74 -25.96
CA ARG A 299 -77.91 7.94 -26.89
C ARG A 299 -78.23 9.46 -26.74
N ASP A 300 -78.73 10.24 -27.69
CA ASP A 300 -80.03 10.12 -28.37
C ASP A 300 -80.30 11.45 -29.14
N ILE A 301 -81.25 11.38 -30.09
CA ILE A 301 -82.16 12.44 -30.59
C ILE A 301 -81.93 13.07 -31.99
N SER A 302 -82.93 12.72 -32.82
CA SER A 302 -83.62 13.41 -33.93
C SER A 302 -82.87 13.76 -35.21
N ASP A 303 -83.18 13.11 -36.33
CA ASP A 303 -84.32 13.38 -37.24
C ASP A 303 -84.03 14.55 -38.17
N SER A 304 -83.72 14.26 -39.43
CA SER A 304 -84.52 14.72 -40.59
C SER A 304 -83.81 14.49 -41.92
N SER A 305 -84.56 13.79 -42.79
CA SER A 305 -84.73 14.07 -44.22
C SER A 305 -83.60 13.85 -45.22
N SER A 306 -83.87 12.89 -46.12
CA SER A 306 -83.73 12.95 -47.59
C SER A 306 -82.36 13.29 -48.18
N GLY A 307 -81.75 12.52 -49.07
CA GLY A 307 -82.28 11.53 -50.00
C GLY A 307 -81.54 11.71 -51.33
N ALA A 308 -81.37 10.60 -52.07
CA ALA A 308 -81.00 10.53 -53.49
C ALA A 308 -79.57 11.02 -53.88
N ALA A 309 -78.88 10.43 -54.85
CA ALA A 309 -79.06 9.23 -55.66
C ALA A 309 -77.77 9.03 -56.49
N CYS A 310 -77.54 7.77 -56.88
CA CYS A 310 -77.01 7.31 -58.17
C CYS A 310 -75.96 8.16 -58.91
N ASN A 311 -74.73 7.65 -59.03
CA ASN A 311 -74.30 6.57 -59.93
C ASN A 311 -73.00 5.96 -59.40
#